data_AF-A0A4Q7J2Z5-F1
#
_entry.id   AF-A0A4Q7J2Z5-F1
#
_cell.length_a   1.000
_cell.length_b   1.000
_cell.length_c   1.000
_cell.angle_alpha   90.00
_cell.angle_beta   90.00
_cell.angle_gamma   90.00
#
_symmetry.space_group_name_H-M   'P 1'
#
loop_
_entity.id
_entity.type
_entity.pdbx_description
1 polymer ?
#
loop_
_entity_poly.entity_id
_entity_poly.type
_entity_poly.pdbx_seq_one_letter_code
_entity_poly.pdbx_strand_id
1 'polypeptide(L)'
;MRTLRVVGLHEDGKSIVCEDPARRERFLLPADERLRAAARGDITRLGQIEIELESQMRPREIQARIRAGESVEQVANSAGVPMQRVERFAYPVLLERSRTAELAQSAHPVRADGPDVQTLSEVVAYAFGVRGQDYSQVTWDAWKGDDGRWVVGLRWQAGRSDNQAHWAFSPGAHGGTVTALDEDAEALLDPESYRAPRPVSAEAEQPTLDSVVGGAAVFEVPEPDESDTRELPRVPAEDPPPRQPAPPPRPKSRRKHTAVPAWEDVLLGVRSQRG
;
A
#
# COMPACT_ATOMS: atom_id res chain seq x y z
N MET A 1 51.49 -10.46 3.65
CA MET A 1 51.08 -9.18 3.05
C MET A 1 52.31 -8.47 2.53
N ARG A 2 52.20 -7.74 1.41
CA ARG A 2 53.27 -6.88 0.89
C ARG A 2 53.02 -5.46 1.40
N THR A 3 54.07 -4.76 1.79
CA THR A 3 53.99 -3.40 2.31
C THR A 3 54.28 -2.41 1.20
N LEU A 4 53.48 -1.34 1.13
CA LEU A 4 53.71 -0.21 0.24
C LEU A 4 54.23 0.97 1.07
N ARG A 5 55.09 1.79 0.48
CA ARG A 5 55.49 3.08 1.07
C ARG A 5 54.77 4.22 0.36
N VAL A 6 54.38 5.25 1.10
CA VAL A 6 53.83 6.48 0.51
C VAL A 6 54.99 7.31 -0.05
N VAL A 7 54.92 7.65 -1.33
CA VAL A 7 55.92 8.49 -2.02
C VAL A 7 55.52 9.97 -1.96
N GLY A 8 54.23 10.28 -2.15
CA GLY A 8 53.74 11.65 -2.13
C GLY A 8 52.31 11.79 -2.66
N LEU A 9 51.89 13.04 -2.89
CA LEU A 9 50.62 13.37 -3.54
C LEU A 9 50.80 13.35 -5.07
N HIS A 10 49.81 12.85 -5.78
CA HIS A 10 49.76 12.91 -7.25
C HIS A 10 49.42 14.34 -7.71
N GLU A 11 49.72 14.65 -8.98
CA GLU A 11 49.52 15.99 -9.56
C GLU A 11 48.06 16.44 -9.55
N ASP A 12 47.12 15.49 -9.51
CA ASP A 12 45.68 15.75 -9.39
C ASP A 12 45.25 16.32 -8.03
N GLY A 13 46.11 16.28 -7.02
CA GLY A 13 45.81 16.66 -5.64
C GLY A 13 44.76 15.79 -4.94
N LYS A 14 44.27 14.72 -5.60
CA LYS A 14 43.17 13.86 -5.18
C LYS A 14 43.60 12.42 -4.93
N SER A 15 44.83 12.06 -5.30
CA SER A 15 45.37 10.71 -5.15
C SER A 15 46.74 10.75 -4.48
N ILE A 16 47.08 9.73 -3.70
CA ILE A 16 48.45 9.52 -3.21
C ILE A 16 49.15 8.46 -4.07
N VAL A 17 50.46 8.64 -4.26
CA VAL A 17 51.31 7.69 -4.94
C VAL A 17 51.99 6.80 -3.90
N CYS A 18 51.74 5.50 -4.01
CA CYS A 18 52.36 4.46 -3.20
C CYS A 18 53.37 3.67 -4.06
N GLU A 19 54.47 3.18 -3.49
CA GLU A 19 55.47 2.38 -4.20
C GLU A 19 55.72 1.05 -3.47
N ASP A 20 55.84 -0.05 -4.23
CA ASP A 20 56.36 -1.33 -3.73
C ASP A 20 57.91 -1.21 -3.63
N PRO A 21 58.49 -1.22 -2.42
CA PRO A 21 59.93 -1.04 -2.24
C PRO A 21 60.77 -2.16 -2.87
N ALA A 22 60.20 -3.34 -3.09
CA ALA A 22 60.92 -4.48 -3.69
C ALA A 22 60.94 -4.41 -5.22
N ARG A 23 59.89 -3.87 -5.85
CA ARG A 23 59.72 -3.86 -7.33
C ARG A 23 59.78 -2.49 -7.97
N ARG A 24 59.83 -1.41 -7.19
CA ARG A 24 59.75 -0.02 -7.66
C ARG A 24 58.46 0.29 -8.44
N GLU A 25 57.45 -0.58 -8.34
CA GLU A 25 56.13 -0.38 -8.95
C GLU A 25 55.36 0.69 -8.19
N ARG A 26 54.71 1.60 -8.91
CA ARG A 26 53.92 2.69 -8.34
C ARG A 26 52.43 2.42 -8.50
N PHE A 27 51.68 2.68 -7.45
CA PHE A 27 50.23 2.55 -7.35
C PHE A 27 49.63 3.90 -7.01
N LEU A 28 48.51 4.24 -7.66
CA LEU A 28 47.71 5.39 -7.28
C LEU A 28 46.61 4.91 -6.35
N LEU A 29 46.50 5.56 -5.18
CA LEU A 29 45.43 5.33 -4.24
C LEU A 29 44.63 6.63 -4.09
N PRO A 30 43.31 6.62 -4.32
CA PRO A 30 42.48 7.80 -4.10
C PRO A 30 42.61 8.31 -2.66
N ALA A 31 42.81 9.61 -2.50
CA ALA A 31 42.78 10.29 -1.21
C ALA A 31 41.32 10.55 -0.81
N ASP A 32 40.53 9.48 -0.72
CA ASP A 32 39.12 9.53 -0.33
C ASP A 32 38.96 9.50 1.20
N GLU A 33 37.72 9.59 1.67
CA GLU A 33 37.45 9.58 3.10
C GLU A 33 37.77 8.22 3.74
N ARG A 34 37.77 7.13 2.97
CA ARG A 34 38.13 5.79 3.43
C ARG A 34 39.61 5.72 3.78
N LEU A 35 40.49 6.25 2.92
CA LEU A 35 41.91 6.37 3.22
C LEU A 35 42.16 7.29 4.43
N ARG A 36 41.45 8.42 4.52
CA ARG A 36 41.59 9.32 5.67
C ARG A 36 41.13 8.68 6.98
N ALA A 37 40.03 7.93 6.97
CA ALA A 37 39.54 7.20 8.12
C ALA A 37 40.51 6.08 8.53
N ALA A 38 41.01 5.32 7.57
CA ALA A 38 42.03 4.29 7.80
C ALA A 38 43.33 4.86 8.40
N ALA A 39 43.82 5.97 7.86
CA ALA A 39 45.03 6.63 8.36
C ALA A 39 44.86 7.18 9.78
N ARG A 40 43.65 7.61 10.17
CA ARG A 40 43.31 8.05 11.53
C ARG A 40 43.02 6.89 12.50
N GLY A 41 42.96 5.66 12.03
CA GLY A 41 42.56 4.49 12.83
C GLY A 41 41.09 4.51 13.24
N ASP A 42 40.26 5.26 12.52
CA ASP A 42 38.84 5.45 12.82
C ASP A 42 38.03 4.28 12.25
N ILE A 43 38.09 3.14 12.95
CA ILE A 43 37.44 1.88 12.57
C ILE A 43 35.92 2.07 12.45
N THR A 44 35.33 2.92 13.30
CA THR A 44 33.91 3.28 13.25
C THR A 44 33.54 4.02 11.97
N ARG A 45 34.38 4.98 11.53
CA ARG A 45 34.14 5.71 10.28
C ARG A 45 34.38 4.87 9.04
N LEU A 46 35.31 3.91 9.08
CA LEU A 46 35.46 2.91 8.03
C LEU A 46 34.20 2.04 7.88
N GLY A 47 33.61 1.61 9.00
CA GLY A 47 32.33 0.90 8.99
C GLY A 47 31.20 1.75 8.45
N GLN A 48 31.13 3.04 8.78
CA GLN A 48 30.12 3.95 8.22
C GLN A 48 30.26 4.16 6.70
N ILE A 49 31.48 4.31 6.19
CA ILE A 49 31.71 4.44 4.74
C ILE A 49 31.39 3.13 4.00
N GLU A 50 31.62 1.97 4.65
CA GLU A 50 31.11 0.69 4.14
C GLU A 50 29.58 0.65 4.12
N ILE A 51 28.90 1.20 5.14
CA ILE A 51 27.44 1.31 5.21
C ILE A 51 26.87 2.27 4.12
N GLU A 52 27.59 3.33 3.77
CA GLU A 52 27.22 4.25 2.68
C GLU A 52 27.43 3.65 1.29
N LEU A 53 28.46 2.81 1.08
CA LEU A 53 28.61 2.02 -0.15
C LEU A 53 27.55 0.89 -0.21
N GLU A 54 27.15 0.41 0.96
CA GLU A 54 25.98 -0.44 1.20
C GLU A 54 24.64 0.30 1.11
N SER A 55 24.61 1.59 0.74
CA SER A 55 23.39 2.34 0.39
C SER A 55 22.65 1.78 -0.84
N GLN A 56 23.09 0.64 -1.37
CA GLN A 56 22.26 -0.19 -2.24
C GLN A 56 21.28 -1.01 -1.41
N MET A 57 19.99 -0.79 -1.65
CA MET A 57 18.89 -1.53 -1.04
C MET A 57 19.16 -3.03 -0.98
N ARG A 58 18.98 -3.63 0.20
CA ARG A 58 19.21 -5.06 0.42
C ARG A 58 18.16 -5.88 -0.33
N PRO A 59 18.47 -7.11 -0.80
CA PRO A 59 17.48 -7.98 -1.45
C PRO A 59 16.20 -8.19 -0.63
N ARG A 60 16.33 -8.30 0.69
CA ARG A 60 15.18 -8.42 1.61
C ARG A 60 14.28 -7.19 1.60
N GLU A 61 14.86 -6.00 1.49
CA GLU A 61 14.12 -4.74 1.43
C GLU A 61 13.40 -4.59 0.09
N ILE A 62 14.08 -4.94 -1.02
CA ILE A 62 13.44 -5.02 -2.35
C ILE A 62 12.22 -5.92 -2.29
N GLN A 63 12.39 -7.15 -1.78
CA GLN A 63 11.29 -8.11 -1.66
C GLN A 63 10.16 -7.62 -0.75
N ALA A 64 10.48 -6.95 0.36
CA ALA A 64 9.48 -6.40 1.27
C ALA A 64 8.65 -5.31 0.59
N ARG A 65 9.29 -4.37 -0.12
CA ARG A 65 8.61 -3.29 -0.84
C ARG A 65 7.77 -3.80 -2.00
N ILE A 66 8.31 -4.71 -2.81
CA ILE A 66 7.54 -5.37 -3.87
C ILE A 66 6.34 -6.12 -3.27
N ARG A 67 6.51 -6.81 -2.14
CA ARG A 67 5.39 -7.51 -1.46
C ARG A 67 4.35 -6.53 -0.93
N ALA A 68 4.75 -5.32 -0.55
CA ALA A 68 3.86 -4.25 -0.11
C ALA A 68 3.13 -3.54 -1.26
N GLY A 69 3.37 -3.94 -2.53
CA GLY A 69 2.64 -3.44 -3.69
C GLY A 69 3.41 -2.42 -4.53
N GLU A 70 4.60 -2.03 -4.09
CA GLU A 70 5.48 -1.13 -4.86
C GLU A 70 5.90 -1.81 -6.17
N SER A 71 5.97 -1.04 -7.26
CA SER A 71 6.40 -1.55 -8.57
C SER A 71 7.92 -1.67 -8.64
N VAL A 72 8.43 -2.52 -9.54
CA VAL A 72 9.88 -2.66 -9.79
C VAL A 72 10.52 -1.31 -10.13
N GLU A 73 9.84 -0.51 -10.95
CA GLU A 73 10.28 0.82 -11.34
C GLU A 73 10.30 1.80 -10.14
N GLN A 74 9.26 1.81 -9.32
CA GLN A 74 9.19 2.65 -8.12
C GLN A 74 10.31 2.30 -7.12
N VAL A 75 10.56 1.01 -6.90
CA VAL A 75 11.65 0.53 -6.03
C VAL A 75 13.01 0.94 -6.61
N ALA A 76 13.22 0.77 -7.93
CA ALA A 76 14.47 1.14 -8.59
C ALA A 76 14.74 2.65 -8.49
N ASN A 77 13.74 3.47 -8.80
CA ASN A 77 13.82 4.92 -8.77
C ASN A 77 14.05 5.46 -7.35
N SER A 78 13.32 4.93 -6.36
CA SER A 78 13.47 5.37 -4.95
C SER A 78 14.79 4.94 -4.32
N ALA A 79 15.36 3.81 -4.76
CA ALA A 79 16.62 3.28 -4.25
C ALA A 79 17.86 3.76 -5.02
N GLY A 80 17.69 4.42 -6.17
CA GLY A 80 18.78 4.81 -7.05
C GLY A 80 19.57 3.62 -7.62
N VAL A 81 18.93 2.46 -7.77
CA VAL A 81 19.57 1.24 -8.30
C VAL A 81 19.02 0.90 -9.69
N PRO A 82 19.80 0.23 -10.56
CA PRO A 82 19.30 -0.20 -11.86
C PRO A 82 18.11 -1.15 -11.76
N MET A 83 17.11 -0.97 -12.63
CA MET A 83 15.88 -1.79 -12.67
C MET A 83 16.18 -3.30 -12.74
N GLN A 84 17.13 -3.72 -13.58
CA GLN A 84 17.56 -5.12 -13.74
C GLN A 84 18.01 -5.78 -12.42
N ARG A 85 18.59 -4.98 -11.50
CA ARG A 85 18.98 -5.48 -10.17
C ARG A 85 17.75 -5.79 -9.33
N VAL A 86 16.74 -4.92 -9.37
CA VAL A 86 15.47 -5.09 -8.65
C VAL A 86 14.70 -6.29 -9.19
N GLU A 87 14.59 -6.42 -10.51
CA GLU A 87 13.87 -7.51 -11.19
C GLU A 87 14.29 -8.90 -10.71
N ARG A 88 15.61 -9.13 -10.58
CA ARG A 88 16.16 -10.41 -10.12
C ARG A 88 15.61 -10.85 -8.76
N PHE A 89 15.36 -9.90 -7.86
CA PHE A 89 14.84 -10.17 -6.52
C PHE A 89 13.32 -10.00 -6.42
N ALA A 90 12.71 -9.25 -7.35
CA ALA A 90 11.27 -9.03 -7.41
C ALA A 90 10.51 -10.23 -7.96
N TYR A 91 11.06 -10.95 -8.96
CA TYR A 91 10.33 -12.02 -9.65
C TYR A 91 9.67 -13.07 -8.74
N PRO A 92 10.35 -13.64 -7.71
CA PRO A 92 9.70 -14.59 -6.81
C PRO A 92 8.52 -13.99 -6.04
N VAL A 93 8.58 -12.71 -5.69
CA VAL A 93 7.52 -12.00 -4.95
C VAL A 93 6.38 -11.61 -5.89
N LEU A 94 6.67 -11.23 -7.13
CA LEU A 94 5.65 -10.99 -8.15
C LEU A 94 4.84 -12.26 -8.43
N LEU A 95 5.49 -13.44 -8.45
CA LEU A 95 4.79 -14.73 -8.58
C LEU A 95 3.94 -15.06 -7.34
N GLU A 96 4.43 -14.74 -6.13
CA GLU A 96 3.64 -14.85 -4.90
C GLU A 96 2.37 -13.97 -4.98
N ARG A 97 2.52 -12.73 -5.43
CA ARG A 97 1.43 -11.76 -5.62
C ARG A 97 0.42 -12.25 -6.66
N SER A 98 0.89 -12.69 -7.84
CA SER A 98 0.00 -13.19 -8.89
C SER A 98 -0.80 -14.41 -8.42
N ARG A 99 -0.14 -15.35 -7.74
CA ARG A 99 -0.79 -16.53 -7.17
C ARG A 99 -1.83 -16.15 -6.11
N THR A 100 -1.52 -15.18 -5.24
CA THR A 100 -2.50 -14.70 -4.26
C THR A 100 -3.69 -14.03 -4.94
N ALA A 101 -3.46 -13.25 -6.00
CA ALA A 101 -4.54 -12.65 -6.78
C ALA A 101 -5.45 -13.71 -7.43
N GLU A 102 -4.88 -14.80 -7.97
CA GLU A 102 -5.64 -15.94 -8.49
C GLU A 102 -6.48 -16.63 -7.40
N LEU A 103 -5.90 -16.86 -6.22
CA LEU A 103 -6.63 -17.45 -5.10
C LEU A 103 -7.79 -16.55 -4.64
N ALA A 104 -7.57 -15.25 -4.56
CA ALA A 104 -8.60 -14.29 -4.18
C ALA A 104 -9.71 -14.17 -5.23
N GLN A 105 -9.40 -14.30 -6.52
CA GLN A 105 -10.40 -14.37 -7.58
C GLN A 105 -11.34 -15.58 -7.42
N SER A 106 -10.81 -16.70 -6.91
CA SER A 106 -11.59 -17.91 -6.58
C SER A 106 -12.29 -17.86 -5.21
N ALA A 107 -12.09 -16.80 -4.44
CA ALA A 107 -12.66 -16.66 -3.11
C ALA A 107 -14.08 -16.06 -3.13
N HIS A 108 -14.80 -16.20 -2.02
CA HIS A 108 -16.20 -15.80 -1.92
C HIS A 108 -16.37 -14.42 -1.26
N PRO A 109 -17.01 -13.44 -1.94
CA PRO A 109 -17.28 -12.13 -1.37
C PRO A 109 -18.18 -12.20 -0.14
N VAL A 110 -17.83 -11.49 0.94
CA VAL A 110 -18.67 -11.39 2.14
C VAL A 110 -19.65 -10.23 1.98
N ARG A 111 -20.94 -10.55 2.05
CA ARG A 111 -22.06 -9.60 2.04
C ARG A 111 -22.73 -9.52 3.42
N ALA A 112 -23.75 -8.67 3.56
CA ALA A 112 -24.53 -8.54 4.79
C ALA A 112 -25.15 -9.87 5.25
N ASP A 113 -25.59 -10.71 4.31
CA ASP A 113 -26.20 -12.01 4.58
C ASP A 113 -25.18 -13.16 4.72
N GLY A 114 -23.88 -12.86 4.59
CA GLY A 114 -22.77 -13.82 4.65
C GLY A 114 -21.98 -13.96 3.35
N PRO A 115 -21.08 -14.96 3.25
CA PRO A 115 -20.33 -15.23 2.02
C PRO A 115 -21.23 -15.63 0.86
N ASP A 116 -20.99 -15.04 -0.31
CA ASP A 116 -21.66 -15.37 -1.57
C ASP A 116 -21.29 -16.80 -2.01
N VAL A 117 -22.20 -17.45 -2.74
CA VAL A 117 -21.95 -18.75 -3.36
C VAL A 117 -21.04 -18.57 -4.59
N GLN A 118 -21.18 -17.46 -5.29
CA GLN A 118 -20.34 -17.13 -6.44
C GLN A 118 -18.95 -16.69 -5.98
N THR A 119 -17.95 -16.92 -6.83
CA THR A 119 -16.59 -16.43 -6.62
C THR A 119 -16.48 -14.96 -6.99
N LEU A 120 -15.46 -14.27 -6.48
CA LEU A 120 -15.18 -12.88 -6.80
C LEU A 120 -15.10 -12.67 -8.32
N SER A 121 -14.39 -13.56 -9.03
CA SER A 121 -14.25 -13.46 -10.48
C SER A 121 -15.57 -13.55 -11.25
N GLU A 122 -16.49 -14.41 -10.81
CA GLU A 122 -17.82 -14.57 -11.42
C GLU A 122 -18.68 -13.32 -11.20
N VAL A 123 -18.71 -12.81 -9.96
CA VAL A 123 -19.48 -11.60 -9.60
C VAL A 123 -18.96 -10.39 -10.37
N VAL A 124 -17.64 -10.19 -10.42
CA VAL A 124 -17.02 -9.08 -11.16
C VAL A 124 -17.27 -9.22 -12.66
N ALA A 125 -17.10 -10.40 -13.25
CA ALA A 125 -17.36 -10.61 -14.67
C ALA A 125 -18.82 -10.31 -15.04
N TYR A 126 -19.77 -10.72 -14.20
CA TYR A 126 -21.19 -10.38 -14.37
C TYR A 126 -21.42 -8.87 -14.26
N ALA A 127 -20.81 -8.19 -13.29
CA ALA A 127 -20.91 -6.73 -13.13
C ALA A 127 -20.39 -5.98 -14.36
N PHE A 128 -19.27 -6.40 -14.95
CA PHE A 128 -18.75 -5.83 -16.19
C PHE A 128 -19.74 -6.02 -17.35
N GLY A 129 -20.35 -7.20 -17.47
CA GLY A 129 -21.39 -7.49 -18.46
C GLY A 129 -22.61 -6.56 -18.33
N VAL A 130 -23.12 -6.36 -17.11
CA VAL A 130 -24.24 -5.44 -16.83
C VAL A 130 -23.87 -3.99 -17.17
N ARG A 131 -22.62 -3.59 -16.95
CA ARG A 131 -22.09 -2.24 -17.24
C ARG A 131 -21.73 -2.02 -18.72
N GLY A 132 -21.77 -3.07 -19.55
CA GLY A 132 -21.28 -3.02 -20.93
C GLY A 132 -19.77 -2.75 -21.04
N GLN A 133 -19.01 -3.13 -20.03
CA GLN A 133 -17.55 -2.95 -19.97
C GLN A 133 -16.84 -4.25 -20.36
N ASP A 134 -15.66 -4.13 -20.97
CA ASP A 134 -14.87 -5.28 -21.39
C ASP A 134 -14.04 -5.84 -20.23
N TYR A 135 -14.42 -7.02 -19.74
CA TYR A 135 -13.70 -7.72 -18.68
C TYR A 135 -12.33 -8.29 -19.14
N SER A 136 -12.09 -8.43 -20.45
CA SER A 136 -10.82 -8.98 -20.95
C SER A 136 -9.61 -8.05 -20.78
N GLN A 137 -9.85 -6.76 -20.57
CA GLN A 137 -8.82 -5.72 -20.44
C GLN A 137 -8.48 -5.40 -18.98
N VAL A 138 -9.02 -6.15 -18.02
CA VAL A 138 -8.77 -5.89 -16.60
C VAL A 138 -7.45 -6.51 -16.16
N THR A 139 -6.78 -5.86 -15.20
CA THR A 139 -5.55 -6.36 -14.60
C THR A 139 -5.75 -6.62 -13.12
N TRP A 140 -5.48 -7.84 -12.69
CA TRP A 140 -5.48 -8.25 -11.29
C TRP A 140 -4.08 -8.20 -10.70
N ASP A 141 -4.00 -7.81 -9.44
CA ASP A 141 -2.77 -7.80 -8.65
C ASP A 141 -3.10 -8.04 -7.17
N ALA A 142 -2.11 -8.43 -6.38
CA ALA A 142 -2.26 -8.53 -4.93
C ALA A 142 -1.00 -8.04 -4.23
N TRP A 143 -1.16 -7.50 -3.03
CA TRP A 143 -0.05 -7.07 -2.19
C TRP A 143 -0.41 -7.23 -0.72
N LYS A 144 0.59 -7.17 0.13
CA LYS A 144 0.42 -7.25 1.56
C LYS A 144 0.23 -5.84 2.12
N GLY A 145 -0.94 -5.57 2.67
CA GLY A 145 -1.25 -4.30 3.35
C GLY A 145 -0.43 -4.13 4.63
N ASP A 146 -0.44 -2.91 5.17
CA ASP A 146 0.31 -2.54 6.38
C ASP A 146 -0.12 -3.33 7.62
N ASP A 147 -1.37 -3.78 7.64
CA ASP A 147 -1.95 -4.64 8.67
C ASP A 147 -1.56 -6.12 8.52
N GLY A 148 -0.78 -6.46 7.49
CA GLY A 148 -0.33 -7.81 7.18
C GLY A 148 -1.37 -8.68 6.49
N ARG A 149 -2.55 -8.14 6.13
CA ARG A 149 -3.54 -8.85 5.30
C ARG A 149 -3.20 -8.70 3.82
N TRP A 150 -3.64 -9.66 3.01
CA TRP A 150 -3.52 -9.54 1.57
C TRP A 150 -4.64 -8.64 1.05
N VAL A 151 -4.27 -7.64 0.27
CA VAL A 151 -5.17 -6.81 -0.52
C VAL A 151 -5.07 -7.27 -1.95
N VAL A 152 -6.20 -7.48 -2.59
CA VAL A 152 -6.30 -7.81 -4.01
C VAL A 152 -6.92 -6.62 -4.71
N GLY A 153 -6.26 -6.17 -5.77
CA GLY A 153 -6.66 -5.02 -6.57
C GLY A 153 -7.04 -5.45 -7.97
N LEU A 154 -8.12 -4.85 -8.48
CA LEU A 154 -8.51 -4.89 -9.88
C LEU A 154 -8.33 -3.51 -10.47
N ARG A 155 -7.68 -3.40 -11.64
CA ARG A 155 -7.57 -2.16 -12.41
C ARG A 155 -8.18 -2.33 -13.78
N TRP A 156 -8.91 -1.33 -14.24
CA TRP A 156 -9.50 -1.32 -15.58
C TRP A 156 -9.74 0.10 -16.08
N GLN A 157 -9.87 0.27 -17.38
CA GLN A 157 -10.24 1.55 -17.98
C GLN A 157 -11.67 1.54 -18.50
N ALA A 158 -12.41 2.60 -18.17
CA ALA A 158 -13.75 2.86 -18.67
C ALA A 158 -13.76 4.23 -19.37
N GLY A 159 -13.77 4.22 -20.71
CA GLY A 159 -13.65 5.44 -21.50
C GLY A 159 -12.29 6.11 -21.31
N ARG A 160 -12.25 7.22 -20.55
CA ARG A 160 -11.02 7.96 -20.21
C ARG A 160 -10.66 7.86 -18.72
N SER A 161 -11.42 7.11 -17.95
CA SER A 161 -11.21 6.95 -16.52
C SER A 161 -10.43 5.66 -16.25
N ASP A 162 -9.36 5.78 -15.47
CA ASP A 162 -8.67 4.65 -14.87
C ASP A 162 -9.34 4.35 -13.52
N ASN A 163 -9.89 3.16 -13.37
CA ASN A 163 -10.65 2.76 -12.19
C ASN A 163 -9.93 1.61 -11.48
N GLN A 164 -10.14 1.54 -10.18
CA GLN A 164 -9.52 0.55 -9.33
C GLN A 164 -10.48 0.11 -8.24
N ALA A 165 -10.45 -1.17 -7.89
CA ALA A 165 -11.25 -1.73 -6.82
C ALA A 165 -10.39 -2.64 -5.95
N HIS A 166 -10.56 -2.57 -4.63
CA HIS A 166 -9.75 -3.30 -3.67
C HIS A 166 -10.58 -4.17 -2.73
N TRP A 167 -10.08 -5.38 -2.47
CA TRP A 167 -10.65 -6.29 -1.48
C TRP A 167 -9.58 -6.84 -0.53
N ALA A 168 -9.92 -6.98 0.75
CA ALA A 168 -9.12 -7.73 1.71
C ALA A 168 -9.39 -9.23 1.56
N PHE A 169 -8.35 -10.01 1.32
CA PHE A 169 -8.43 -11.45 1.16
C PHE A 169 -8.05 -12.20 2.44
N SER A 170 -8.93 -13.13 2.85
CA SER A 170 -8.75 -14.02 4.00
C SER A 170 -8.75 -15.48 3.52
N PRO A 171 -7.60 -16.16 3.50
CA PRO A 171 -7.52 -17.57 3.10
C PRO A 171 -8.35 -18.48 4.03
N GLY A 172 -8.99 -19.50 3.47
CA GLY A 172 -9.83 -20.44 4.23
C GLY A 172 -9.99 -21.79 3.55
N ALA A 173 -10.66 -22.73 4.23
CA ALA A 173 -10.83 -24.12 3.78
C ALA A 173 -11.61 -24.28 2.46
N HIS A 174 -12.38 -23.26 2.06
CA HIS A 174 -13.22 -23.25 0.86
C HIS A 174 -12.79 -22.13 -0.10
N GLY A 175 -11.49 -22.03 -0.41
CA GLY A 175 -10.96 -20.95 -1.27
C GLY A 175 -10.76 -19.61 -0.56
N GLY A 176 -11.45 -19.38 0.55
CA GLY A 176 -11.32 -18.18 1.39
C GLY A 176 -12.42 -17.16 1.11
N THR A 177 -12.30 -16.00 1.73
CA THR A 177 -13.28 -14.91 1.60
C THR A 177 -12.60 -13.60 1.23
N VAL A 178 -13.37 -12.72 0.58
CA VAL A 178 -12.94 -11.35 0.27
C VAL A 178 -13.94 -10.33 0.80
N THR A 179 -13.45 -9.20 1.28
CA THR A 179 -14.28 -8.09 1.78
C THR A 179 -13.88 -6.82 1.05
N ALA A 180 -14.86 -6.08 0.52
CA ALA A 180 -14.60 -4.81 -0.17
C ALA A 180 -13.92 -3.80 0.78
N LEU A 181 -13.00 -3.00 0.22
CA LEU A 181 -12.26 -1.97 0.94
C LEU A 181 -12.57 -0.56 0.44
N ASP A 182 -13.19 -0.44 -0.74
CA ASP A 182 -13.57 0.83 -1.36
C ASP A 182 -14.92 0.73 -2.06
N GLU A 183 -15.45 1.90 -2.45
CA GLU A 183 -16.76 2.06 -3.09
C GLU A 183 -16.84 1.36 -4.45
N ASP A 184 -15.75 1.38 -5.23
CA ASP A 184 -15.68 0.69 -6.52
C ASP A 184 -15.78 -0.84 -6.35
N ALA A 185 -15.11 -1.40 -5.33
CA ALA A 185 -15.25 -2.80 -4.95
C ALA A 185 -16.66 -3.14 -4.48
N GLU A 186 -17.27 -2.32 -3.63
CA GLU A 186 -18.66 -2.51 -3.19
C GLU A 186 -19.64 -2.49 -4.38
N ALA A 187 -19.49 -1.51 -5.28
CA ALA A 187 -20.33 -1.38 -6.46
C ALA A 187 -20.16 -2.54 -7.45
N LEU A 188 -18.97 -3.13 -7.56
CA LEU A 188 -18.74 -4.34 -8.36
C LEU A 188 -19.35 -5.58 -7.73
N LEU A 189 -19.44 -5.63 -6.39
CA LEU A 189 -20.12 -6.72 -5.71
C LEU A 189 -21.64 -6.61 -5.82
N ASP A 190 -22.22 -5.42 -5.96
CA ASP A 190 -23.66 -5.23 -6.18
C ASP A 190 -23.99 -4.74 -7.61
N PRO A 191 -23.94 -5.62 -8.64
CA PRO A 191 -24.22 -5.27 -10.03
C PRO A 191 -25.58 -4.58 -10.25
N GLU A 192 -26.60 -4.97 -9.49
CA GLU A 192 -27.98 -4.48 -9.65
C GLU A 192 -28.12 -3.02 -9.16
N SER A 193 -27.22 -2.57 -8.28
CA SER A 193 -27.15 -1.17 -7.85
C SER A 193 -26.62 -0.22 -8.94
N TYR A 194 -26.00 -0.76 -10.00
CA TYR A 194 -25.41 0.07 -11.05
C TYR A 194 -26.49 0.83 -11.83
N ARG A 195 -26.53 2.15 -11.64
CA ARG A 195 -27.29 3.06 -12.50
C ARG A 195 -26.37 3.63 -13.57
N ALA A 196 -26.61 3.27 -14.83
CA ALA A 196 -25.93 3.92 -15.94
C ALA A 196 -26.13 5.45 -15.84
N PRO A 197 -25.06 6.26 -15.94
CA PRO A 197 -25.20 7.71 -15.92
C PRO A 197 -26.13 8.11 -17.05
N ARG A 198 -27.24 8.77 -16.71
CA ARG A 198 -28.17 9.29 -17.72
C ARG A 198 -27.38 10.27 -18.59
N PRO A 199 -27.47 10.16 -19.93
CA PRO A 199 -26.93 11.21 -20.78
C PRO A 199 -27.58 12.52 -20.34
N VAL A 200 -26.76 13.52 -20.03
CA VAL A 200 -27.22 14.91 -19.98
C VAL A 200 -27.59 15.28 -21.40
N SER A 201 -28.84 14.95 -21.77
CA SER A 201 -29.47 15.50 -22.96
C SER A 201 -29.34 17.02 -22.86
N ALA A 202 -28.73 17.61 -23.88
CA ALA A 202 -28.63 19.06 -24.03
C ALA A 202 -29.98 19.72 -24.35
N GLU A 203 -31.09 18.99 -24.23
CA GLU A 203 -32.41 19.57 -24.09
C GLU A 203 -32.61 20.05 -22.64
N ALA A 204 -31.96 21.15 -22.29
CA ALA A 204 -32.65 22.12 -21.47
C ALA A 204 -33.88 22.55 -22.29
N GLU A 205 -35.01 21.89 -22.09
CA GLU A 205 -36.31 22.42 -22.47
C GLU A 205 -36.38 23.81 -21.85
N GLN A 206 -36.20 24.82 -22.71
CA GLN A 206 -36.59 26.18 -22.38
C GLN A 206 -38.03 26.08 -21.88
N PRO A 207 -38.38 26.59 -20.70
CA PRO A 207 -39.76 26.60 -20.28
C PRO A 207 -40.50 27.50 -21.27
N THR A 208 -41.24 26.88 -22.19
CA THR A 208 -42.17 27.59 -23.05
C THR A 208 -43.22 28.17 -22.12
N LEU A 209 -43.11 29.48 -21.91
CA LEU A 209 -44.11 30.31 -21.23
C LEU A 209 -45.41 30.24 -22.06
N ASP A 210 -46.20 29.21 -21.80
CA ASP A 210 -47.59 29.17 -22.26
C ASP A 210 -48.43 30.08 -21.36
N SER A 211 -49.24 30.88 -22.04
CA SER A 211 -49.96 32.03 -21.52
C SER A 211 -50.82 31.71 -20.29
N VAL A 212 -50.56 32.43 -19.20
CA VAL A 212 -51.52 32.65 -18.11
C VAL A 212 -52.57 33.64 -18.61
N VAL A 213 -53.79 33.17 -18.86
CA VAL A 213 -54.97 34.02 -18.91
C VAL A 213 -55.65 33.98 -17.54
N GLY A 214 -55.63 35.13 -16.86
CA GLY A 214 -56.70 35.56 -15.97
C GLY A 214 -56.52 35.24 -14.49
N GLY A 215 -56.11 36.25 -13.71
CA GLY A 215 -56.26 36.25 -12.26
C GLY A 215 -55.40 37.31 -11.60
N ALA A 216 -55.95 38.52 -11.50
CA ALA A 216 -55.31 39.68 -10.87
C ALA A 216 -54.81 39.39 -9.45
N ALA A 217 -53.54 39.68 -9.19
CA ALA A 217 -53.03 39.95 -7.85
C ALA A 217 -52.05 41.12 -7.94
N VAL A 218 -52.47 42.22 -7.32
CA VAL A 218 -51.73 43.48 -7.20
C VAL A 218 -50.47 43.22 -6.38
N PHE A 219 -49.30 43.50 -6.94
CA PHE A 219 -48.05 43.57 -6.18
C PHE A 219 -47.96 44.96 -5.54
N GLU A 220 -48.29 45.02 -4.25
CA GLU A 220 -47.99 46.15 -3.39
C GLU A 220 -46.53 46.02 -2.91
N VAL A 221 -45.73 47.04 -3.17
CA VAL A 221 -44.33 47.13 -2.74
C VAL A 221 -44.32 47.75 -1.34
N PRO A 222 -43.85 47.06 -0.28
CA PRO A 222 -43.61 47.72 1.00
C PRO A 222 -42.16 48.23 1.05
N GLU A 223 -42.01 49.51 1.37
CA GLU A 223 -40.74 50.14 1.77
C GLU A 223 -40.13 49.47 3.02
N PRO A 224 -38.79 49.58 3.23
CA PRO A 224 -38.15 48.99 4.39
C PRO A 224 -38.33 49.92 5.60
N ASP A 225 -39.04 49.45 6.62
CA ASP A 225 -39.04 50.10 7.93
C ASP A 225 -38.00 49.42 8.83
N GLU A 226 -37.08 50.25 9.33
CA GLU A 226 -36.13 49.88 10.36
C GLU A 226 -36.87 49.72 11.70
N SER A 227 -36.31 48.92 12.60
CA SER A 227 -36.76 48.68 13.98
C SER A 227 -37.71 47.49 14.15
N ASP A 228 -37.19 46.32 14.51
CA ASP A 228 -37.44 45.83 15.86
C ASP A 228 -36.44 44.73 16.26
N THR A 229 -35.99 44.84 17.50
CA THR A 229 -34.93 44.04 18.09
C THR A 229 -35.57 42.77 18.61
N ARG A 230 -35.27 41.60 18.01
CA ARG A 230 -35.68 40.31 18.58
C ARG A 230 -34.50 39.37 18.79
N GLU A 231 -34.07 39.41 20.04
CA GLU A 231 -33.25 38.48 20.81
C GLU A 231 -33.28 37.03 20.30
N LEU A 232 -32.12 36.52 19.91
CA LEU A 232 -31.88 35.10 19.62
C LEU A 232 -31.98 34.28 20.92
N PRO A 233 -32.75 33.18 20.97
CA PRO A 233 -32.74 32.27 22.11
C PRO A 233 -31.36 31.61 22.27
N ARG A 234 -30.69 31.94 23.37
CA ARG A 234 -29.46 31.29 23.84
C ARG A 234 -29.76 29.84 24.19
N VAL A 235 -29.18 28.90 23.44
CA VAL A 235 -29.17 27.47 23.79
C VAL A 235 -28.40 27.30 25.11
N PRO A 236 -28.97 26.67 26.14
CA PRO A 236 -28.25 26.41 27.39
C PRO A 236 -27.06 25.48 27.15
N ALA A 237 -25.89 25.85 27.66
CA ALA A 237 -24.72 24.99 27.70
C ALA A 237 -25.00 23.78 28.62
N GLU A 238 -24.86 22.57 28.09
CA GLU A 238 -24.78 21.35 28.90
C GLU A 238 -23.45 21.31 29.64
N ASP A 239 -23.52 21.14 30.96
CA ASP A 239 -22.36 20.91 31.82
C ASP A 239 -21.69 19.57 31.47
N PRO A 240 -20.35 19.50 31.44
CA PRO A 240 -19.63 18.26 31.19
C PRO A 240 -19.77 17.29 32.38
N PRO A 241 -19.95 15.97 32.15
CA PRO A 241 -20.06 15.01 33.22
C PRO A 241 -18.73 14.86 34.01
N PRO A 242 -18.80 14.57 35.32
CA PRO A 242 -17.61 14.45 36.16
C PRO A 242 -16.76 13.24 35.78
N ARG A 243 -15.44 13.47 35.62
CA ARG A 243 -14.42 12.44 35.41
C ARG A 243 -14.33 11.51 36.63
N GLN A 244 -14.65 10.23 36.41
CA GLN A 244 -14.34 9.17 37.36
C GLN A 244 -12.85 8.78 37.27
N PRO A 245 -12.15 8.57 38.40
CA PRO A 245 -10.74 8.17 38.41
C PRO A 245 -10.58 6.71 37.98
N ALA A 246 -9.54 6.47 37.16
CA ALA A 246 -9.22 5.16 36.59
C ALA A 246 -8.79 4.14 37.66
N PRO A 247 -9.19 2.86 37.54
CA PRO A 247 -8.70 1.79 38.42
C PRO A 247 -7.25 1.38 38.09
N PRO A 248 -6.46 0.94 39.09
CA PRO A 248 -5.05 0.58 38.90
C PRO A 248 -4.85 -0.74 38.10
N PRO A 249 -3.67 -0.92 37.47
CA PRO A 249 -3.40 -2.05 36.58
C PRO A 249 -3.29 -3.39 37.32
N ARG A 250 -3.98 -4.42 36.82
CA ARG A 250 -3.86 -5.80 37.30
C ARG A 250 -2.61 -6.49 36.73
N PRO A 251 -1.91 -7.34 37.49
CA PRO A 251 -0.69 -8.01 37.05
C PRO A 251 -0.95 -9.10 35.99
N LYS A 252 0.00 -9.22 35.06
CA LYS A 252 0.01 -10.15 33.93
C LYS A 252 0.00 -11.62 34.39
N SER A 253 -1.03 -12.38 34.03
CA SER A 253 -1.02 -13.83 34.18
C SER A 253 -0.12 -14.49 33.12
N ARG A 254 0.88 -15.25 33.55
CA ARG A 254 1.69 -16.14 32.70
C ARG A 254 0.77 -17.13 31.96
N ARG A 255 0.61 -16.96 30.64
CA ARG A 255 0.12 -18.05 29.78
C ARG A 255 1.20 -19.11 29.71
N LYS A 256 0.90 -20.31 30.24
CA LYS A 256 1.67 -21.53 30.00
C LYS A 256 1.66 -21.78 28.49
N HIS A 257 2.83 -21.92 27.86
CA HIS A 257 2.93 -22.38 26.49
C HIS A 257 2.29 -23.77 26.39
N THR A 258 1.29 -23.91 25.51
CA THR A 258 0.85 -25.22 25.02
C THR A 258 2.04 -25.85 24.30
N ALA A 259 2.47 -27.03 24.76
CA ALA A 259 3.56 -27.77 24.15
C ALA A 259 3.13 -28.23 22.75
N VAL A 260 3.63 -27.54 21.72
CA VAL A 260 3.51 -27.98 20.35
C VAL A 260 4.57 -29.08 20.14
N PRO A 261 4.22 -30.24 19.57
CA PRO A 261 5.18 -31.30 19.31
C PRO A 261 6.34 -30.80 18.45
N ALA A 262 7.53 -31.37 18.65
CA ALA A 262 8.65 -31.09 17.78
C ALA A 262 8.37 -31.65 16.38
N TRP A 263 8.85 -30.98 15.33
CA TRP A 263 8.67 -31.38 13.93
C TRP A 263 9.22 -32.79 13.62
N GLU A 264 10.08 -33.31 14.48
CA GLU A 264 10.65 -34.66 14.41
C GLU A 264 9.61 -35.75 14.72
N ASP A 265 8.64 -35.47 15.60
CA ASP A 265 7.57 -36.41 15.97
C ASP A 265 6.56 -36.62 14.84
N VAL A 266 6.40 -35.62 13.96
CA VAL A 266 5.46 -35.66 12.82
C VAL A 266 6.04 -36.44 11.63
N LEU A 267 7.36 -36.40 11.44
CA LEU A 267 8.02 -37.09 10.32
C LEU A 267 8.37 -38.55 10.60
N LEU A 268 8.55 -38.92 11.88
CA LEU A 268 9.04 -40.27 12.23
C LEU A 268 7.99 -41.18 12.85
N GLY A 269 6.77 -40.70 13.15
CA GLY A 269 5.63 -41.56 13.48
C GLY A 269 5.80 -42.44 14.73
N VAL A 270 6.70 -42.10 15.66
CA VAL A 270 6.90 -42.84 16.91
C VAL A 270 6.52 -41.96 18.09
N ARG A 271 5.44 -42.30 18.79
CA ARG A 271 5.04 -41.63 20.03
C ARG A 271 6.03 -41.97 21.13
N SER A 272 6.83 -41.00 21.59
CA SER A 272 7.61 -41.14 22.81
C SER A 272 6.66 -41.16 24.03
N GLN A 273 6.47 -42.32 24.64
CA GLN A 273 5.94 -42.42 26.00
C GLN A 273 7.01 -41.88 26.96
N ARG A 274 6.77 -40.73 27.58
CA ARG A 274 7.45 -40.35 28.82
C ARG A 274 6.53 -40.66 29.99
N GLY A 275 7.04 -41.46 30.94
CA GLY A 275 6.56 -41.48 32.31
C GLY A 275 7.01 -40.23 33.08
#